data_AF-A0A1B6Z419-F1
#
_entry.id   AF-A0A1B6Z419-F1
#
_cell.length_a   1.000
_cell.length_b   1.000
_cell.length_c   1.000
_cell.angle_alpha   90.00
_cell.angle_beta   90.00
_cell.angle_gamma   90.00
#
_symmetry.space_group_name_H-M   'P 1'
#
loop_
_entity.id
_entity.type
_entity.pdbx_description
1 polymer ?
#
loop_
_entity_poly.entity_id
_entity_poly.type
_entity_poly.pdbx_seq_one_letter_code
_entity_poly.pdbx_strand_id
1 'polypeptide(L)'
;MEQAISRQPAKFGLVAFMLSVASLLIVIVQLSTFFEPQEKTSGSVIGEIAADIKQSAKRALEGKPAPKPAPKQRDYNQFITLAALCCAGIAIVLAGIGLYRNESRQLSYLAVSLGVSTFVVQYLFLLAMLICGVVLLGAILNNLDSIFN
;
A
#
# COMPACT_ATOMS: atom_id res chain seq x y z
N MET A 1 22.11 -22.43 41.99
CA MET A 1 20.89 -21.60 42.08
C MET A 1 20.25 -21.57 40.70
N GLU A 2 19.42 -22.58 40.45
CA GLU A 2 18.75 -22.77 39.17
C GLU A 2 17.50 -21.89 39.18
N GLN A 3 17.61 -20.67 38.64
CA GLN A 3 16.45 -19.83 38.44
C GLN A 3 15.64 -20.42 37.28
N ALA A 4 14.72 -21.31 37.61
CA ALA A 4 13.62 -21.68 36.74
C ALA A 4 12.80 -20.42 36.48
N ILE A 5 13.17 -19.68 35.42
CA ILE A 5 12.36 -18.60 34.87
C ILE A 5 11.04 -19.26 34.47
N SER A 6 10.01 -19.11 35.30
CA SER A 6 8.65 -19.44 34.91
C SER A 6 8.27 -18.48 33.78
N ARG A 7 8.61 -18.86 32.54
CA ARG A 7 8.12 -18.19 31.35
C ARG A 7 6.61 -18.36 31.38
N GLN A 8 5.90 -17.33 31.83
CA GLN A 8 4.46 -17.27 31.60
C GLN A 8 4.22 -17.45 30.09
N PRO A 9 3.24 -18.28 29.69
CA PRO A 9 3.01 -18.57 28.28
C PRO A 9 2.65 -17.28 27.55
N ALA A 10 3.51 -16.86 26.62
CA ALA A 10 3.41 -15.60 25.90
C ALA A 10 2.39 -15.68 24.75
N LYS A 11 1.12 -15.92 25.09
CA LYS A 11 0.06 -16.14 24.11
C LYS A 11 -0.24 -14.88 23.31
N PHE A 12 -0.30 -13.72 23.96
CA PHE A 12 -0.59 -12.46 23.27
C PHE A 12 0.61 -11.97 22.47
N GLY A 13 1.82 -12.07 23.04
CA GLY A 13 3.07 -11.73 22.34
C GLY A 13 3.29 -12.57 21.07
N LEU A 14 3.00 -13.88 21.11
CA LEU A 14 3.13 -14.76 19.95
C LEU A 14 2.09 -14.45 18.86
N VAL A 15 0.82 -14.25 19.22
CA VAL A 15 -0.23 -13.90 18.25
C VAL A 15 0.07 -12.54 17.60
N ALA A 16 0.48 -11.54 18.38
CA ALA A 16 0.87 -10.23 17.89
C ALA A 16 2.06 -10.32 16.92
N PHE A 17 3.07 -11.11 17.25
CA PHE A 17 4.23 -11.32 16.39
C PHE A 17 3.82 -11.95 15.05
N MET A 18 3.05 -13.03 15.07
CA MET A 18 2.59 -13.71 13.85
C MET A 18 1.75 -12.80 12.97
N LEU A 19 0.86 -12.01 13.57
CA LEU A 19 0.02 -11.05 12.84
C LEU A 19 0.85 -9.92 12.21
N SER A 20 1.87 -9.43 12.91
CA SER A 20 2.79 -8.41 12.38
C SER A 20 3.61 -8.93 11.20
N VAL A 21 4.14 -10.15 11.32
CA VAL A 21 4.90 -10.81 10.24
C VAL A 21 3.99 -11.02 9.02
N ALA A 22 2.78 -11.55 9.22
CA ALA A 22 1.83 -11.76 8.13
C ALA A 22 1.47 -10.44 7.43
N SER A 23 1.18 -9.39 8.20
CA SER A 23 0.88 -8.06 7.67
C SER A 23 2.05 -7.49 6.85
N LEU A 24 3.29 -7.60 7.37
CA LEU A 24 4.48 -7.14 6.67
C LEU A 24 4.69 -7.89 5.35
N LEU A 25 4.51 -9.21 5.35
CA LEU A 25 4.62 -10.03 4.14
C LEU A 25 3.58 -9.63 3.09
N ILE A 26 2.33 -9.38 3.49
CA ILE A 26 1.28 -8.92 2.56
C ILE A 26 1.71 -7.59 1.91
N VAL A 27 2.21 -6.64 2.70
CA VAL A 27 2.69 -5.36 2.16
C VAL A 27 3.85 -5.57 1.19
N ILE A 28 4.85 -6.39 1.55
CA ILE A 28 5.98 -6.69 0.65
C ILE A 28 5.52 -7.33 -0.66
N VAL A 29 4.61 -8.31 -0.60
CA VAL A 29 4.06 -8.96 -1.81
C VAL A 29 3.32 -7.96 -2.68
N GLN A 30 2.52 -7.06 -2.10
CA GLN A 30 1.87 -5.99 -2.87
C GLN A 30 2.87 -5.01 -3.47
N LEU A 31 3.99 -4.73 -2.81
CA LEU A 31 5.04 -3.90 -3.42
C LEU A 31 5.63 -4.58 -4.67
N SER A 32 5.78 -5.91 -4.64
CA SER A 32 6.29 -6.68 -5.79
C SER A 32 5.37 -6.59 -7.02
N THR A 33 4.05 -6.49 -6.85
CA THR A 33 3.12 -6.40 -7.99
C THR A 33 3.29 -5.12 -8.80
N PHE A 34 3.82 -4.05 -8.20
CA PHE A 34 4.17 -2.83 -8.94
C PHE A 34 5.35 -3.03 -9.91
N PHE A 35 6.18 -4.05 -9.71
CA PHE A 35 7.31 -4.36 -10.58
C PHE A 35 6.96 -5.42 -11.63
N GLU A 36 5.76 -5.99 -11.61
CA GLU A 36 5.33 -6.96 -12.61
C GLU A 36 5.07 -6.28 -13.98
N PRO A 37 5.54 -6.88 -15.09
CA PRO A 37 5.29 -6.35 -16.42
C PRO A 37 3.79 -6.24 -16.70
N GLN A 38 3.31 -5.02 -16.90
CA GLN A 38 1.92 -4.78 -17.25
C GLN A 38 1.68 -5.11 -18.73
N GLU A 39 0.61 -5.83 -19.04
CA GLU A 39 0.25 -6.20 -20.43
C GLU A 39 0.04 -4.98 -21.34
N LYS A 40 -0.38 -3.85 -20.76
CA LYS A 40 -0.50 -2.57 -21.45
C LYS A 40 0.64 -1.65 -21.00
N THR A 41 1.38 -1.10 -21.97
CA THR A 41 2.37 -0.05 -21.70
C THR A 41 1.67 1.19 -21.15
N SER A 42 2.25 1.83 -20.13
CA SER A 42 1.66 3.00 -19.48
C SER A 42 1.35 4.13 -20.48
N GLY A 43 2.17 4.29 -21.52
CA GLY A 43 1.92 5.26 -22.59
C GLY A 43 0.65 4.98 -23.42
N SER A 44 0.33 3.72 -23.69
CA SER A 44 -0.90 3.33 -24.38
C SER A 44 -2.14 3.65 -23.55
N VAL A 45 -2.10 3.33 -22.25
CA VAL A 45 -3.19 3.64 -21.31
C VAL A 45 -3.41 5.15 -21.19
N ILE A 46 -2.32 5.93 -21.05
CA ILE A 46 -2.40 7.39 -20.98
C ILE A 46 -2.95 7.98 -22.28
N GLY A 47 -2.53 7.45 -23.44
CA GLY A 47 -3.04 7.86 -24.75
C GLY A 47 -4.53 7.56 -24.94
N GLU A 48 -4.98 6.38 -24.51
CA GLU A 48 -6.39 5.97 -24.51
C GLU A 48 -7.23 6.94 -23.65
N ILE A 49 -6.75 7.25 -22.44
CA ILE A 49 -7.40 8.23 -21.54
C ILE A 49 -7.44 9.63 -22.19
N ALA A 50 -6.36 10.09 -22.82
CA ALA A 50 -6.32 11.39 -23.48
C ALA A 50 -7.28 11.48 -24.68
N ALA A 51 -7.38 10.42 -25.48
CA ALA A 51 -8.34 10.31 -26.57
C ALA A 51 -9.78 10.34 -26.04
N ASP A 52 -10.06 9.61 -24.96
CA ASP A 52 -11.36 9.59 -24.29
C ASP A 52 -11.76 10.95 -23.73
N ILE A 53 -10.82 11.69 -23.14
CA ILE A 53 -11.04 13.06 -22.65
C ILE A 53 -11.40 13.98 -23.82
N LYS A 54 -10.62 13.95 -24.91
CA LYS A 54 -10.88 14.75 -26.12
C LYS A 54 -12.26 14.45 -26.71
N GLN A 55 -12.61 13.17 -26.83
CA GLN A 55 -13.90 12.75 -27.37
C GLN A 55 -15.06 13.13 -26.43
N SER A 56 -14.85 13.04 -25.12
CA SER A 56 -15.83 13.45 -24.11
C SER A 56 -16.06 14.95 -24.12
N ALA A 57 -15.00 15.76 -24.25
CA ALA A 57 -15.10 17.20 -24.40
C ALA A 57 -15.87 17.59 -25.68
N LYS A 58 -15.56 16.93 -26.82
CA LYS A 58 -16.29 17.14 -28.07
C LYS A 58 -17.78 16.82 -27.93
N ARG A 59 -18.14 15.68 -27.31
CA ARG A 59 -19.54 15.29 -27.06
C ARG A 59 -20.29 16.28 -26.15
N ALA A 60 -19.61 16.79 -25.13
CA ALA A 60 -20.18 17.79 -24.21
C ALA A 60 -20.49 19.11 -24.95
N LEU A 61 -19.59 19.57 -25.83
CA LEU A 61 -19.82 20.75 -26.68
C LEU A 61 -20.95 20.53 -27.70
N GLU A 62 -21.11 19.30 -28.19
CA GLU A 62 -22.19 18.91 -29.11
C GLU A 62 -23.54 18.63 -28.41
N GLY A 63 -23.63 18.77 -27.08
CA GLY A 63 -24.84 18.52 -26.31
C GLY A 63 -25.27 17.05 -26.27
N LYS A 64 -24.39 16.11 -26.63
CA LYS A 64 -24.69 14.67 -26.67
C LYS A 64 -24.60 14.08 -25.26
N PRO A 65 -25.51 13.17 -24.88
CA PRO A 65 -25.49 12.55 -23.56
C PRO A 65 -24.21 11.74 -23.33
N ALA A 66 -23.72 11.75 -22.09
CA ALA A 66 -22.57 10.95 -21.70
C ALA A 66 -22.88 9.44 -21.79
N PRO A 67 -21.93 8.60 -22.24
CA PRO A 67 -22.08 7.15 -22.23
C PRO A 67 -22.26 6.66 -20.79
N LYS A 68 -23.01 5.56 -20.63
CA LYS A 68 -23.23 4.94 -19.31
C LYS A 68 -21.86 4.56 -18.71
N PRO A 69 -21.62 4.84 -17.42
CA PRO A 69 -20.38 4.45 -16.77
C PRO A 69 -20.16 2.94 -16.93
N ALA A 70 -18.99 2.55 -17.41
CA ALA A 70 -18.57 1.15 -17.37
C ALA A 70 -18.56 0.68 -15.91
N PRO A 71 -18.89 -0.59 -15.63
CA PRO A 71 -18.82 -1.12 -14.28
C PRO A 71 -17.40 -0.95 -13.75
N LYS A 72 -17.26 -0.17 -12.67
CA LYS A 72 -15.98 0.07 -12.00
C LYS A 72 -15.41 -1.29 -11.58
N GLN A 73 -14.29 -1.70 -12.16
CA GLN A 73 -13.55 -2.86 -11.67
C GLN A 73 -13.22 -2.61 -10.20
N ARG A 74 -13.58 -3.56 -9.34
CA ARG A 74 -13.33 -3.46 -7.91
C ARG A 74 -11.83 -3.59 -7.68
N ASP A 75 -11.25 -2.56 -7.08
CA ASP A 75 -9.81 -2.53 -6.79
C ASP A 75 -9.55 -3.32 -5.50
N TYR A 76 -9.24 -4.62 -5.67
CA TYR A 76 -8.95 -5.52 -4.56
C TYR A 76 -7.66 -5.13 -3.83
N ASN A 77 -6.73 -4.44 -4.49
CA ASN A 77 -5.44 -4.05 -3.94
C ASN A 77 -5.61 -3.04 -2.79
N GLN A 78 -6.53 -2.08 -2.95
CA GLN A 78 -6.87 -1.13 -1.89
C GLN A 78 -7.44 -1.82 -0.65
N PHE A 79 -8.31 -2.81 -0.86
CA PHE A 79 -8.92 -3.56 0.25
C PHE A 79 -7.89 -4.42 1.00
N ILE A 80 -7.00 -5.08 0.26
CA ILE A 80 -5.92 -5.90 0.84
C ILE A 80 -4.96 -5.02 1.64
N THR A 81 -4.57 -3.86 1.10
CA THR A 81 -3.71 -2.89 1.79
C THR A 81 -4.35 -2.41 3.10
N LEU A 82 -5.63 -2.07 3.07
CA LEU A 82 -6.36 -1.63 4.26
C LEU A 82 -6.42 -2.75 5.31
N ALA A 83 -6.72 -3.98 4.89
CA ALA A 83 -6.75 -5.14 5.78
C ALA A 83 -5.37 -5.40 6.41
N ALA A 84 -4.28 -5.29 5.63
CA ALA A 84 -2.91 -5.46 6.13
C ALA A 84 -2.57 -4.41 7.19
N LEU A 85 -2.88 -3.13 6.95
CA LEU A 85 -2.63 -2.04 7.90
C LEU A 85 -3.45 -2.21 9.19
N CYS A 86 -4.72 -2.62 9.08
CA CYS A 86 -5.54 -2.95 10.24
C CYS A 86 -4.93 -4.10 11.05
N CYS A 87 -4.46 -5.17 10.39
CA CYS A 87 -3.76 -6.28 11.05
C CYS A 87 -2.49 -5.81 11.79
N ALA A 88 -1.68 -4.93 11.18
CA ALA A 88 -0.51 -4.35 11.86
C ALA A 88 -0.92 -3.55 13.10
N GLY A 89 -1.96 -2.72 13.00
CA GLY A 89 -2.48 -1.94 14.13
C GLY A 89 -2.95 -2.83 15.28
N ILE A 90 -3.75 -3.85 14.98
CA ILE A 90 -4.21 -4.83 15.98
C ILE A 90 -3.03 -5.56 16.62
N ALA A 91 -2.02 -5.92 15.82
CA ALA A 91 -0.82 -6.59 16.32
C ALA A 91 -0.04 -5.72 17.30
N ILE A 92 0.13 -4.43 17.03
CA ILE A 92 0.79 -3.49 17.95
C ILE A 92 0.03 -3.39 19.27
N VAL A 93 -1.31 -3.32 19.23
CA VAL A 93 -2.15 -3.26 20.43
C VAL A 93 -2.00 -4.55 21.26
N LEU A 94 -2.08 -5.71 20.61
CA LEU A 94 -1.90 -7.01 21.27
C LEU A 94 -0.49 -7.16 21.89
N ALA A 95 0.53 -6.69 21.18
CA ALA A 95 1.91 -6.68 21.68
C ALA A 95 2.04 -5.81 22.94
N GLY A 96 1.40 -4.62 22.94
CA GLY A 96 1.32 -3.72 24.09
C GLY A 96 0.61 -4.35 25.28
N ILE A 97 -0.50 -5.06 25.05
CA ILE A 97 -1.21 -5.81 26.10
C ILE A 97 -0.31 -6.92 26.67
N GLY A 98 0.42 -7.66 25.81
CA GLY A 98 1.39 -8.67 26.26
C GLY A 98 2.52 -8.08 27.10
N LEU A 99 2.98 -6.87 26.76
CA LEU A 99 3.99 -6.13 27.52
C LEU A 99 3.45 -5.71 28.89
N TYR A 100 2.22 -5.18 28.94
CA TYR A 100 1.54 -4.77 30.17
C TYR A 100 1.27 -5.95 31.11
N ARG A 101 0.90 -7.12 30.56
CA ARG A 101 0.71 -8.36 31.32
C ARG A 101 2.03 -9.03 31.74
N ASN A 102 3.17 -8.40 31.43
CA ASN A 102 4.50 -8.88 31.78
C ASN A 102 4.80 -10.29 31.21
N GLU A 103 4.26 -10.60 30.02
CA GLU A 103 4.61 -11.79 29.23
C GLU A 103 6.05 -11.66 28.68
N SER A 104 6.47 -12.58 27.80
CA SER A 104 7.82 -12.53 27.23
C SER A 104 8.07 -11.22 26.47
N ARG A 105 8.79 -10.31 27.13
CA ARG A 105 9.05 -8.95 26.62
C ARG A 105 9.68 -8.94 25.23
N GLN A 106 10.53 -9.95 24.94
CA GLN A 106 11.18 -10.12 23.65
C GLN A 106 10.18 -10.21 22.48
N LEU A 107 9.12 -11.03 22.61
CA LEU A 107 8.14 -11.21 21.53
C LEU A 107 7.30 -9.95 21.31
N SER A 108 6.88 -9.30 22.39
CA SER A 108 6.12 -8.05 22.30
C SER A 108 6.94 -6.92 21.66
N TYR A 109 8.23 -6.76 22.00
CA TYR A 109 9.07 -5.75 21.35
C TYR A 109 9.24 -6.00 19.85
N LEU A 110 9.49 -7.26 19.46
CA LEU A 110 9.60 -7.64 18.06
C LEU A 110 8.29 -7.36 17.30
N ALA A 111 7.15 -7.74 17.86
CA ALA A 111 5.85 -7.48 17.26
C ALA A 111 5.58 -5.98 17.04
N VAL A 112 5.86 -5.13 18.04
CA VAL A 112 5.71 -3.67 17.87
C VAL A 112 6.64 -3.14 16.78
N SER A 113 7.93 -3.52 16.80
CA SER A 113 8.90 -3.04 15.80
C SER A 113 8.52 -3.45 14.37
N LEU A 114 8.04 -4.69 14.18
CA LEU A 114 7.59 -5.18 12.88
C LEU A 114 6.30 -4.47 12.45
N GLY A 115 5.33 -4.32 13.36
CA GLY A 115 4.10 -3.61 13.06
C GLY A 115 4.34 -2.16 12.63
N VAL A 116 5.19 -1.43 13.37
CA VAL A 116 5.60 -0.06 13.00
C VAL A 116 6.33 -0.05 11.65
N SER A 117 7.21 -1.03 11.42
CA SER A 117 7.94 -1.13 10.15
C SER A 117 7.00 -1.30 8.96
N THR A 118 5.90 -2.05 9.11
CA THR A 118 4.88 -2.17 8.06
C THR A 118 4.29 -0.81 7.65
N PHE A 119 3.93 0.03 8.63
CA PHE A 119 3.44 1.38 8.34
C PHE A 119 4.49 2.25 7.65
N VAL A 120 5.74 2.18 8.13
CA VAL A 120 6.85 2.95 7.56
C VAL A 120 7.13 2.53 6.11
N VAL A 121 7.23 1.23 5.82
CA VAL A 121 7.46 0.71 4.46
C VAL A 121 6.33 1.14 3.52
N GLN A 122 5.08 0.97 3.94
CA GLN A 122 3.92 1.36 3.12
C GLN A 122 3.92 2.86 2.83
N TYR A 123 4.23 3.70 3.83
CA TYR A 123 4.27 5.14 3.67
C TYR A 123 5.43 5.60 2.78
N LEU A 124 6.63 5.07 3.00
CA LEU A 124 7.81 5.39 2.19
C LEU A 124 7.61 5.02 0.72
N PHE A 125 6.98 3.88 0.45
CA PHE A 125 6.66 3.47 -0.91
C PHE A 125 5.70 4.45 -1.60
N LEU A 126 4.66 4.87 -0.89
CA LEU A 126 3.67 5.83 -1.40
C LEU A 126 4.31 7.20 -1.68
N LEU A 127 5.20 7.64 -0.79
CA LEU A 127 5.99 8.86 -0.97
C LEU A 127 6.92 8.77 -2.19
N ALA A 128 7.61 7.63 -2.37
CA ALA A 128 8.47 7.40 -3.53
C ALA A 128 7.69 7.45 -4.85
N MET A 129 6.50 6.82 -4.89
CA MET A 129 5.59 6.86 -6.04
C MET A 129 5.14 8.29 -6.37
N LEU A 130 4.82 9.09 -5.34
CA LEU A 130 4.45 10.50 -5.52
C LEU A 130 5.60 11.31 -6.15
N ILE A 131 6.81 11.17 -5.60
CA ILE A 131 8.00 11.88 -6.09
C ILE A 131 8.28 11.47 -7.55
N CYS A 132 8.25 10.17 -7.85
CA CYS A 132 8.42 9.65 -9.20
C CYS A 132 7.37 10.24 -10.16
N GLY A 133 6.10 10.28 -9.75
CA GLY A 133 5.02 10.85 -10.55
C GLY A 133 5.22 12.34 -10.85
N VAL A 134 5.64 13.13 -9.87
CA VAL A 134 5.91 14.58 -10.05
C VAL A 134 7.10 14.80 -11.00
N VAL A 135 8.18 14.04 -10.83
CA VAL A 135 9.35 14.10 -11.71
C VAL A 135 8.97 13.72 -13.14
N LEU A 136 8.18 12.66 -13.31
CA LEU A 136 7.70 12.22 -14.62
C LEU A 136 6.82 13.28 -15.30
N LEU A 137 5.90 13.91 -14.56
CA LEU A 137 5.08 15.01 -15.08
C LEU A 137 5.94 16.20 -15.52
N GLY A 138 6.92 16.59 -14.71
CA GLY A 138 7.87 17.64 -15.07
C GLY A 138 8.65 17.31 -16.35
N ALA A 139 9.10 16.06 -16.49
CA ALA A 139 9.79 15.59 -17.68
C ALA A 139 8.88 15.59 -18.92
N ILE A 140 7.60 15.20 -18.79
CA ILE A 140 6.62 15.25 -19.88
C ILE A 140 6.39 16.70 -20.32
N LEU A 141 6.17 17.63 -19.38
CA LEU A 141 5.95 19.04 -19.70
C LEU A 141 7.14 19.66 -20.43
N ASN A 142 8.36 19.38 -19.97
CA ASN A 142 9.59 19.86 -20.61
C ASN A 142 9.77 19.30 -22.03
N ASN A 143 9.42 18.02 -22.25
CA ASN A 143 9.46 17.44 -23.59
C ASN A 143 8.39 18.05 -24.51
N LEU A 144 7.18 18.30 -24.02
CA LEU A 144 6.13 18.94 -24.81
C LEU A 144 6.51 20.38 -25.21
N ASP A 145 7.11 21.16 -24.30
CA ASP A 145 7.61 22.49 -24.61
C ASP A 145 8.63 22.47 -25.77
N SER A 146 9.52 21.47 -25.79
CA SER A 146 10.49 21.28 -26.90
C SER A 146 9.86 20.81 -28.22
N ILE A 147 8.63 20.27 -28.20
CA ILE A 147 7.91 19.81 -29.40
C ILE A 147 7.05 20.95 -29.98
N PHE A 148 6.56 21.86 -29.14
CA PHE A 148 5.68 22.96 -29.54
C PHE A 148 6.41 24.27 -29.87
N ASN A 149 7.67 24.43 -29.47
CA ASN A 149 8.61 25.46 -29.97
C ASN A 149 9.44 24.93 -31.13
#